data_AF-H2XKS6-F1
#
_entry.id   AF-H2XKS6-F1
#
_cell.length_a   1.000
_cell.length_b   1.000
_cell.length_c   1.000
_cell.angle_alpha   90.00
_cell.angle_beta   90.00
_cell.angle_gamma   90.00
#
_symmetry.space_group_name_H-M   'P 1'
#
loop_
_entity.id
_entity.type
_entity.pdbx_description
1 polymer ?
#
loop_
_entity_poly.entity_id
_entity_poly.type
_entity_poly.pdbx_seq_one_letter_code
_entity_poly.pdbx_strand_id
1 'polypeptide(L)'
;LQSVHHFFLTLEMVQRLTYRRRLSYNTSSNRRRISKTPGGRLVYLHTKKVGSIPKCGDTKRQLFGIKPARPKELMSMCKRKKHVTRAYGGCLSSKAVRDRIVRAFLVEEQKIVVRVLKAQESKERLFTQIIHNK
;
A
#
# COMPACT_ATOMS: atom_id res chain seq x y z
N LEU A 1 45.78 -23.89 47.98
CA LEU A 1 46.42 -23.64 46.67
C LEU A 1 45.31 -23.38 45.64
N GLN A 2 44.98 -22.10 45.44
CA GLN A 2 43.97 -21.65 44.49
C GLN A 2 44.50 -21.81 43.07
N SER A 3 44.01 -22.81 42.33
CA SER A 3 44.23 -22.90 40.89
C SER A 3 43.32 -21.92 40.17
N VAL A 4 43.79 -20.68 40.05
CA VAL A 4 43.34 -19.70 39.05
C VAL A 4 43.72 -20.23 37.66
N HIS A 5 42.91 -21.14 37.11
CA HIS A 5 42.98 -21.44 35.69
C HIS A 5 42.44 -20.24 34.91
N HIS A 6 43.38 -19.47 34.37
CA HIS A 6 43.16 -18.43 33.37
C HIS A 6 42.19 -18.93 32.29
N PHE A 7 41.00 -18.32 32.26
CA PHE A 7 40.05 -18.46 31.17
C PHE A 7 40.62 -17.72 29.95
N PHE A 8 41.52 -18.40 29.22
CA PHE A 8 42.07 -17.90 27.96
C PHE A 8 40.93 -17.78 26.94
N LEU A 9 40.37 -16.58 26.80
CA LEU A 9 39.54 -16.19 25.67
C LEU A 9 40.44 -16.22 24.42
N THR A 10 40.50 -17.37 23.75
CA THR A 10 41.08 -17.47 22.40
C THR A 10 40.28 -16.55 21.49
N LEU A 11 40.86 -15.40 21.16
CA LEU A 11 40.31 -14.45 20.20
C LEU A 11 40.37 -15.09 18.80
N GLU A 12 39.40 -15.95 18.50
CA GLU A 12 39.29 -16.59 17.20
C GLU A 12 39.07 -15.50 16.14
N MET A 13 40.01 -15.38 15.20
CA MET A 13 39.99 -14.30 14.22
C MET A 13 38.85 -14.52 13.21
N VAL A 14 37.74 -13.82 13.39
CA VAL A 14 36.57 -13.89 12.49
C VAL A 14 36.94 -13.36 11.10
N GLN A 15 36.44 -14.03 10.05
CA GLN A 15 36.66 -13.64 8.66
C GLN A 15 36.07 -12.24 8.38
N ARG A 16 36.95 -11.26 8.12
CA ARG A 16 36.58 -9.89 7.75
C ARG A 16 36.12 -9.81 6.29
N LEU A 17 35.22 -8.87 6.00
CA LEU A 17 34.63 -8.68 4.68
C LEU A 17 34.83 -7.27 4.16
N THR A 18 35.08 -7.15 2.85
CA THR A 18 35.24 -5.89 2.14
C THR A 18 34.06 -5.63 1.21
N TYR A 19 33.70 -4.36 1.02
CA TYR A 19 32.66 -4.00 0.07
C TYR A 19 33.10 -4.25 -1.37
N ARG A 20 32.18 -4.79 -2.18
CA ARG A 20 32.43 -5.16 -3.57
C ARG A 20 32.14 -4.03 -4.55
N ARG A 21 31.37 -3.02 -4.13
CA ARG A 21 31.07 -1.80 -4.90
C ARG A 21 32.03 -0.69 -4.51
N ARG A 22 32.22 0.28 -5.41
CA ARG A 22 33.01 1.49 -5.16
C ARG A 22 32.49 2.32 -3.97
N LEU A 23 31.19 2.21 -3.64
CA LEU A 23 30.58 2.93 -2.52
C LEU A 23 30.96 2.31 -1.17
N SER A 24 31.75 3.03 -0.39
CA SER A 24 32.23 2.63 0.94
C SER A 24 31.25 2.93 2.08
N TYR A 25 30.33 3.88 1.92
CA TYR A 25 29.44 4.33 2.99
C TYR A 25 28.27 3.35 3.27
N ASN A 26 27.77 3.39 4.51
CA ASN A 26 26.60 2.62 4.95
C ASN A 26 25.29 3.39 4.69
N THR A 27 24.78 3.31 3.46
CA THR A 27 23.53 3.96 3.06
C THR A 27 22.41 2.94 2.84
N SER A 28 21.15 3.41 2.80
CA SER A 28 19.98 2.56 2.56
C SER A 28 20.03 1.81 1.21
N SER A 29 20.69 2.37 0.20
CA SER A 29 20.92 1.72 -1.10
C SER A 29 22.06 0.71 -1.09
N ASN A 30 22.98 0.81 -0.14
CA ASN A 30 24.15 -0.06 0.01
C ASN A 30 23.97 -1.12 1.09
N ARG A 31 22.73 -1.44 1.48
CA ARG A 31 22.46 -2.55 2.41
C ARG A 31 22.92 -3.89 1.81
N ARG A 32 23.38 -4.79 2.68
CA ARG A 32 24.08 -6.02 2.34
C ARG A 32 23.63 -7.15 3.26
N ARG A 33 23.63 -8.39 2.78
CA ARG A 33 23.59 -9.59 3.62
C ARG A 33 24.90 -10.35 3.47
N ILE A 34 25.36 -10.97 4.56
CA ILE A 34 26.49 -11.90 4.52
C ILE A 34 25.94 -13.27 4.10
N SER A 35 26.60 -13.92 3.14
CA SER A 35 26.25 -15.26 2.67
C SER A 35 27.50 -16.12 2.64
N LYS A 36 27.39 -17.38 3.09
CA LYS A 36 28.40 -18.40 2.80
C LYS A 36 28.24 -18.84 1.34
N THR A 37 29.34 -18.85 0.60
CA THR A 37 29.37 -19.42 -0.76
C THR A 37 29.68 -20.92 -0.69
N PRO A 38 29.39 -21.69 -1.75
CA PRO A 38 29.77 -23.11 -1.80
C PRO A 38 31.27 -23.36 -1.58
N GLY A 39 32.14 -22.43 -1.98
CA GLY A 39 33.58 -22.49 -1.72
C GLY A 39 34.01 -22.09 -0.30
N GLY A 40 33.08 -22.07 0.67
CA GLY A 40 33.37 -21.84 2.09
C GLY A 40 33.70 -20.40 2.48
N ARG A 41 33.62 -19.42 1.55
CA ARG A 41 33.97 -18.01 1.83
C ARG A 41 32.73 -17.21 2.23
N LEU A 42 32.86 -16.33 3.22
CA LEU A 42 31.85 -15.31 3.48
C LEU A 42 31.94 -14.19 2.45
N VAL A 43 30.80 -13.79 1.88
CA VAL A 43 30.72 -12.74 0.85
C VAL A 43 29.51 -11.85 1.08
N TYR A 44 29.64 -10.54 0.79
CA TYR A 44 28.51 -9.63 0.74
C TYR A 44 27.68 -9.81 -0.54
N LEU A 45 26.38 -10.00 -0.34
CA LEU A 45 25.36 -9.87 -1.39
C LEU A 45 24.57 -8.58 -1.16
N HIS A 46 24.48 -7.74 -2.19
CA HIS A 46 23.76 -6.47 -2.10
C HIS A 46 22.25 -6.68 -2.21
N THR A 47 21.53 -6.26 -1.18
CA THR A 47 20.06 -6.32 -1.15
C THR A 47 19.47 -5.11 -1.86
N LYS A 48 18.43 -5.32 -2.66
CA LYS A 48 17.65 -4.22 -3.25
C LYS A 48 16.79 -3.55 -2.16
N LYS A 49 16.45 -2.27 -2.37
CA LYS A 49 15.47 -1.57 -1.53
C LYS A 49 14.11 -2.28 -1.60
N VAL A 50 13.41 -2.37 -0.48
CA VAL A 50 12.06 -2.95 -0.44
C VAL A 50 11.07 -2.08 -1.22
N GLY A 51 10.11 -2.72 -1.88
CA GLY A 51 9.01 -2.03 -2.56
C GLY A 51 8.03 -1.42 -1.57
N SER A 52 7.32 -0.37 -1.97
CA SER A 52 6.26 0.21 -1.16
C SER A 52 5.03 -0.70 -1.13
N ILE A 53 4.36 -0.73 0.01
CA ILE A 53 3.11 -1.45 0.18
C ILE A 53 1.97 -0.62 -0.45
N PRO A 54 1.15 -1.21 -1.34
CA PRO A 54 -0.01 -0.53 -1.92
C PRO A 54 -1.02 -0.12 -0.85
N LYS A 55 -1.47 1.14 -0.88
CA LYS A 55 -2.43 1.72 0.06
C LYS A 55 -3.66 2.23 -0.66
N CYS A 56 -4.80 2.19 0.02
CA CYS A 56 -6.06 2.74 -0.45
C CYS A 56 -5.96 4.26 -0.62
N GLY A 57 -6.52 4.80 -1.70
CA GLY A 57 -6.61 6.25 -1.92
C GLY A 57 -7.32 7.01 -0.78
N ASP A 58 -8.48 6.50 -0.35
CA ASP A 58 -9.33 7.15 0.65
C ASP A 58 -8.86 6.87 2.08
N THR A 59 -8.85 5.58 2.48
CA THR A 59 -8.61 5.19 3.88
C THR A 59 -7.13 5.07 4.25
N LYS A 60 -6.22 5.17 3.28
CA LYS A 60 -4.77 4.93 3.43
C LYS A 60 -4.37 3.57 4.02
N ARG A 61 -5.33 2.66 4.20
CA ARG A 61 -5.11 1.28 4.66
C ARG A 61 -4.40 0.46 3.58
N GLN A 62 -3.64 -0.53 3.99
CA GLN A 62 -2.99 -1.47 3.07
C GLN A 62 -4.03 -2.21 2.21
N LEU A 63 -3.72 -2.37 0.92
CA LEU A 63 -4.51 -3.17 0.00
C LEU A 63 -4.03 -4.63 0.01
N PHE A 64 -4.96 -5.54 0.30
CA PHE A 64 -4.72 -6.98 0.23
C PHE A 64 -4.83 -7.51 -1.20
N GLY A 65 -4.12 -8.60 -1.49
CA GLY A 65 -4.13 -9.26 -2.80
C GLY A 65 -3.19 -8.64 -3.85
N ILE A 66 -2.42 -7.60 -3.50
CA ILE A 66 -1.44 -6.98 -4.40
C ILE A 66 -0.04 -7.20 -3.84
N LYS A 67 0.87 -7.70 -4.69
CA LYS A 67 2.26 -7.94 -4.26
C LYS A 67 3.04 -6.62 -4.20
N PRO A 68 3.64 -6.24 -3.06
CA PRO A 68 4.53 -5.09 -3.00
C PRO A 68 5.81 -5.37 -3.80
N ALA A 69 6.20 -4.42 -4.65
CA ALA A 69 7.38 -4.55 -5.50
C ALA A 69 7.93 -3.17 -5.89
N ARG A 70 9.18 -3.13 -6.38
CA ARG A 70 9.79 -1.89 -6.88
C ARG A 70 9.18 -1.48 -8.23
N PRO A 71 9.23 -0.19 -8.65
CA PRO A 71 8.68 0.25 -9.93
C PRO A 71 9.14 -0.59 -11.15
N LYS A 72 10.45 -0.90 -11.23
CA LYS A 72 10.98 -1.74 -12.33
C LYS A 72 10.44 -3.18 -12.30
N GLU A 73 10.24 -3.75 -11.11
CA GLU A 73 9.67 -5.09 -10.94
C GLU A 73 8.16 -5.08 -11.23
N LEU A 74 7.44 -4.03 -10.82
CA LEU A 74 6.03 -3.81 -11.13
C LEU A 74 5.77 -3.77 -12.64
N MET A 75 6.66 -3.15 -13.42
CA MET A 75 6.55 -3.17 -14.88
C MET A 75 6.58 -4.59 -15.45
N SER A 76 7.47 -5.45 -14.94
CA SER A 76 7.65 -6.83 -15.42
C SER A 76 6.60 -7.82 -14.89
N MET A 77 5.96 -7.55 -13.74
CA MET A 77 4.98 -8.49 -13.16
C MET A 77 3.70 -8.64 -13.99
N CYS A 78 3.09 -9.83 -13.94
CA CYS A 78 1.79 -10.09 -14.55
C CYS A 78 0.66 -9.28 -13.91
N LYS A 79 -0.43 -9.03 -14.67
CA LYS A 79 -1.56 -8.21 -14.22
C LYS A 79 -2.19 -8.75 -12.93
N ARG A 80 -2.39 -10.07 -12.80
CA ARG A 80 -2.98 -10.72 -11.62
C ARG A 80 -2.33 -10.32 -10.29
N LYS A 81 -1.01 -10.15 -10.27
CA LYS A 81 -0.27 -9.78 -9.05
C LYS A 81 -0.39 -8.28 -8.69
N LYS A 82 -0.90 -7.46 -9.62
CA LYS A 82 -0.98 -5.99 -9.53
C LYS A 82 -2.38 -5.45 -9.24
N HIS A 83 -3.43 -6.25 -9.45
CA HIS A 83 -4.82 -5.78 -9.37
C HIS A 83 -5.70 -6.78 -8.61
N VAL A 84 -6.90 -6.32 -8.25
CA VAL A 84 -8.01 -7.15 -7.75
C VAL A 84 -9.18 -7.01 -8.73
N THR A 85 -10.02 -8.03 -8.87
CA THR A 85 -11.06 -8.12 -9.90
C THR A 85 -12.32 -7.27 -9.64
N ARG A 86 -12.47 -6.67 -8.46
CA ARG A 86 -13.60 -5.78 -8.12
C ARG A 86 -13.48 -4.39 -8.75
N ALA A 87 -14.57 -3.62 -8.72
CA ALA A 87 -14.57 -2.19 -9.05
C ALA A 87 -13.52 -1.42 -8.22
N TYR A 88 -12.75 -0.54 -8.88
CA TYR A 88 -11.60 0.17 -8.31
C TYR A 88 -10.55 -0.73 -7.64
N GLY A 89 -10.46 -2.00 -8.07
CA GLY A 89 -9.49 -2.95 -7.59
C GLY A 89 -8.06 -2.47 -7.84
N GLY A 90 -7.21 -2.57 -6.82
CA GLY A 90 -5.85 -2.02 -6.90
C GLY A 90 -5.70 -0.58 -6.44
N CYS A 91 -6.80 0.18 -6.38
CA CYS A 91 -6.80 1.60 -5.98
C CYS A 91 -7.49 1.81 -4.63
N LEU A 92 -8.63 1.16 -4.42
CA LEU A 92 -9.47 1.35 -3.23
C LEU A 92 -9.66 0.05 -2.45
N SER A 93 -9.83 0.18 -1.13
CA SER A 93 -10.23 -0.91 -0.25
C SER A 93 -11.69 -1.30 -0.47
N SER A 94 -12.07 -2.55 -0.15
CA SER A 94 -13.46 -3.03 -0.29
C SER A 94 -14.46 -2.15 0.47
N LYS A 95 -14.09 -1.73 1.68
CA LYS A 95 -14.91 -0.82 2.50
C LYS A 95 -15.13 0.53 1.81
N ALA A 96 -14.06 1.15 1.30
CA ALA A 96 -14.17 2.43 0.60
C ALA A 96 -15.03 2.33 -0.68
N VAL A 97 -14.92 1.22 -1.43
CA VAL A 97 -15.76 0.96 -2.60
C VAL A 97 -17.23 0.84 -2.20
N ARG A 98 -17.55 0.08 -1.14
CA ARG A 98 -18.92 -0.01 -0.61
C ARG A 98 -19.47 1.35 -0.18
N ASP A 99 -18.69 2.12 0.57
CA ASP A 99 -19.11 3.43 1.04
C ASP A 99 -19.34 4.41 -0.13
N ARG A 100 -18.58 4.31 -1.23
CA ARG A 100 -18.83 5.09 -2.44
C ARG A 100 -20.13 4.68 -3.14
N ILE A 101 -20.38 3.38 -3.29
CA ILE A 101 -21.61 2.87 -3.92
C ILE A 101 -22.83 3.32 -3.13
N VAL A 102 -22.83 3.11 -1.81
CA VAL A 102 -23.96 3.48 -0.94
C VAL A 102 -24.17 4.99 -0.93
N ARG A 103 -23.10 5.80 -0.81
CA ARG A 103 -23.22 7.26 -0.85
C ARG A 103 -23.75 7.75 -2.20
N ALA A 104 -23.26 7.21 -3.30
CA ALA A 104 -23.74 7.59 -4.64
C ALA A 104 -25.23 7.30 -4.77
N PHE A 105 -25.68 6.11 -4.37
CA PHE A 105 -27.09 5.74 -4.39
C PHE A 105 -27.95 6.68 -3.54
N LEU A 106 -27.63 6.82 -2.24
CA LEU A 106 -28.45 7.62 -1.32
C LEU A 106 -28.52 9.10 -1.74
N VAL A 107 -27.42 9.67 -2.25
CA VAL A 107 -27.40 11.05 -2.73
C VAL A 107 -28.27 11.22 -3.97
N GLU A 108 -28.26 10.26 -4.90
CA GLU A 108 -29.15 10.30 -6.06
C GLU A 108 -30.62 10.15 -5.68
N GLU A 109 -30.96 9.25 -4.76
CA GLU A 109 -32.32 9.10 -4.23
C GLU A 109 -32.80 10.40 -3.56
N GLN A 110 -31.98 11.01 -2.71
CA GLN A 110 -32.30 12.30 -2.08
C GLN A 110 -32.51 13.41 -3.12
N LYS A 111 -31.68 13.46 -4.18
CA LYS A 111 -31.86 14.43 -5.28
C LYS A 111 -33.17 14.23 -6.03
N ILE A 112 -33.62 12.99 -6.21
CA ILE A 112 -34.92 12.70 -6.85
C ILE A 112 -36.06 13.19 -5.95
N VAL A 113 -36.04 12.84 -4.67
CA VAL A 113 -37.06 13.27 -3.69
C VAL A 113 -37.17 14.79 -3.64
N VAL A 114 -36.04 15.49 -3.53
CA VAL A 114 -36.02 16.97 -3.52
C VAL A 114 -36.59 17.57 -4.81
N ARG A 115 -36.34 16.95 -5.97
CA ARG A 115 -36.91 17.42 -7.25
C ARG A 115 -38.43 17.21 -7.30
N VAL A 116 -38.91 16.06 -6.85
CA VAL A 116 -40.35 15.74 -6.84
C VAL A 116 -41.12 16.68 -5.91
N LEU A 117 -40.62 16.89 -4.68
CA LEU A 117 -41.26 17.79 -3.71
C LEU A 117 -41.34 19.23 -4.24
N LYS A 118 -40.26 19.72 -4.86
CA LYS A 118 -40.25 21.05 -5.50
C LYS A 118 -41.26 21.15 -6.66
N ALA A 119 -41.38 20.11 -7.47
CA ALA A 119 -42.34 20.08 -8.57
C ALA A 119 -43.79 20.06 -8.07
N GLN A 120 -44.08 19.31 -7.00
CA GLN A 120 -45.39 19.28 -6.34
C GLN A 120 -45.75 20.65 -5.77
N GLU A 121 -44.85 21.27 -5.00
CA GLU A 121 -45.05 22.61 -4.43
C GLU A 121 -45.28 23.66 -5.53
N SER A 122 -44.52 23.62 -6.63
CA SER A 122 -44.76 24.52 -7.76
C SER A 122 -46.13 24.32 -8.41
N LYS A 123 -46.61 23.07 -8.50
CA LYS A 123 -47.92 22.73 -9.07
C LYS A 123 -49.05 23.22 -8.17
N GLU A 124 -48.92 23.05 -6.86
CA GLU A 124 -49.88 23.54 -5.87
C GLU A 124 -49.96 25.07 -5.88
N ARG A 125 -48.82 25.78 -5.91
CA ARG A 125 -48.79 27.25 -6.02
C ARG A 125 -49.49 27.74 -7.30
N LEU A 126 -49.19 27.12 -8.45
CA LEU A 126 -49.88 27.45 -9.70
C LEU A 126 -51.38 27.21 -9.61
N PHE A 127 -51.82 26.10 -9.01
CA PHE A 127 -53.24 25.81 -8.81
C PHE A 127 -53.92 26.86 -7.91
N THR A 128 -53.31 27.21 -6.77
CA THR A 128 -53.85 28.27 -5.88
C THR A 128 -53.93 29.61 -6.58
N GLN A 129 -52.94 29.95 -7.42
CA GLN A 129 -52.91 31.23 -8.13
C GLN A 129 -53.95 31.29 -9.25
N ILE A 130 -54.28 30.16 -9.89
CA ILE A 130 -55.39 30.04 -10.83
C ILE A 130 -56.73 30.22 -10.11
N ILE A 131 -56.93 29.57 -8.94
CA ILE A 131 -58.16 29.72 -8.14
C ILE A 131 -58.34 31.18 -7.72
N HIS A 132 -57.26 31.86 -7.32
CA HIS A 132 -57.34 33.22 -6.78
C HIS A 132 -57.56 34.32 -7.83
N ASN A 133 -57.22 34.06 -9.11
CA ASN A 133 -57.42 34.99 -10.24
C ASN A 133 -58.70 34.70 -11.05
N LYS A 134 -59.55 33.80 -10.55
CA LYS A 134 -60.83 33.44 -11.15
C LYS A 134 -61.97 33.99 -10.30
#